data_AF-A0AAU4DE46-F1
#
_entry.id   AF-A0AAU4DE46-F1
#
_cell.length_a   1.000
_cell.length_b   1.000
_cell.length_c   1.000
_cell.angle_alpha   90.00
_cell.angle_beta   90.00
_cell.angle_gamma   90.00
#
_symmetry.space_group_name_H-M   'P 1'
#
loop_
_entity.id
_entity.type
_entity.pdbx_description
1 polymer ?
#
loop_
_entity_poly.entity_id
_entity_poly.type
_entity_poly.pdbx_seq_one_letter_code
_entity_poly.pdbx_strand_id
1 'polypeptide(L)'
;MAQAAQTAQPARTAAGGRRTGIWAALAVLALGVLLMIGAVAVVFDHYRVSRVVGTSMEPTLHKGDNLVLEVVDPGEVRRGDIVMLTAPDPIGPGMVVKRVVGVGGDELSSDAAGYLQLDGRTVPEPYVTATDRGKPVAATKVPEGRLFLLGDNRPDSLDSRYYDTGRLGTVAGTDVRQRLVWSSGGIGTLPAPFVVLVAGLLVGAAGAVGLAVAVGLASRRRRPGAAPA
;
A
#
# COMPACT_ATOMS: atom_id res chain seq x y z
N MET A 1 55.82 61.28 -20.67
CA MET A 1 55.63 59.91 -21.19
C MET A 1 55.88 58.96 -20.02
N ALA A 2 55.00 58.11 -19.52
CA ALA A 2 53.71 57.60 -19.99
C ALA A 2 52.80 57.37 -18.77
N GLN A 3 51.48 57.53 -18.97
CA GLN A 3 50.43 57.28 -17.98
C GLN A 3 50.26 55.77 -17.74
N ALA A 4 50.20 55.37 -16.47
CA ALA A 4 49.79 54.04 -16.07
C ALA A 4 48.26 53.90 -16.24
N ALA A 5 47.84 53.08 -17.19
CA ALA A 5 46.45 52.69 -17.36
C ALA A 5 46.07 51.71 -16.24
N GLN A 6 45.33 52.21 -15.23
CA GLN A 6 44.59 51.36 -14.29
C GLN A 6 43.37 50.78 -15.02
N THR A 7 43.47 49.55 -15.48
CA THR A 7 42.32 48.74 -15.89
C THR A 7 41.49 48.39 -14.66
N ALA A 8 40.37 49.06 -14.48
CA ALA A 8 39.33 48.69 -13.52
C ALA A 8 38.73 47.31 -13.89
N GLN A 9 38.86 46.34 -13.00
CA GLN A 9 38.11 45.06 -13.09
C GLN A 9 36.65 45.30 -12.71
N PRO A 10 35.66 44.78 -13.48
CA PRO A 10 34.27 44.94 -13.13
C PRO A 10 33.87 43.97 -12.01
N ALA A 11 33.58 44.49 -10.82
CA ALA A 11 32.87 43.79 -9.77
C ALA A 11 31.39 43.56 -10.19
N ARG A 12 31.13 42.54 -11.01
CA ARG A 12 29.76 42.18 -11.44
C ARG A 12 29.53 40.67 -11.56
N THR A 13 29.55 39.93 -10.45
CA THR A 13 29.00 38.54 -10.45
C THR A 13 28.36 38.08 -9.13
N ALA A 14 28.58 38.74 -7.99
CA ALA A 14 28.13 38.24 -6.69
C ALA A 14 26.62 38.44 -6.37
N ALA A 15 25.88 39.19 -7.19
CA ALA A 15 24.45 39.46 -6.96
C ALA A 15 23.52 38.40 -7.58
N GLY A 16 23.90 37.84 -8.74
CA GLY A 16 23.10 36.83 -9.46
C GLY A 16 23.00 35.50 -8.72
N GLY A 17 24.11 35.00 -8.16
CA GLY A 17 24.18 33.70 -7.49
C GLY A 17 23.33 33.56 -6.21
N ARG A 18 22.91 34.67 -5.59
CA ARG A 18 22.09 34.65 -4.36
C ARG A 18 20.61 34.46 -4.63
N ARG A 19 20.09 35.09 -5.68
CA ARG A 19 18.71 34.88 -6.11
C ARG A 19 18.54 33.46 -6.63
N THR A 20 19.50 32.96 -7.40
CA THR A 20 19.46 31.59 -7.93
C THR A 20 19.48 30.53 -6.84
N GLY A 21 20.26 30.70 -5.75
CA GLY A 21 20.27 29.76 -4.62
C GLY A 21 18.94 29.69 -3.86
N ILE A 22 18.28 30.83 -3.62
CA ILE A 22 16.95 30.87 -2.99
C ILE A 22 15.91 30.23 -3.91
N TRP A 23 15.90 30.57 -5.20
CA TRP A 23 14.97 29.98 -6.17
C TRP A 23 15.18 28.47 -6.34
N ALA A 24 16.42 27.99 -6.33
CA ALA A 24 16.72 26.56 -6.38
C ALA A 24 16.18 25.82 -5.14
N ALA A 25 16.40 26.37 -3.94
CA ALA A 25 15.86 25.78 -2.71
C ALA A 25 14.33 25.76 -2.68
N LEU A 26 13.69 26.85 -3.13
CA LEU A 26 12.24 26.93 -3.28
C LEU A 26 11.71 25.93 -4.32
N ALA A 27 12.41 25.73 -5.44
CA ALA A 27 12.02 24.76 -6.45
C ALA A 27 12.11 23.32 -5.93
N VAL A 28 13.15 22.97 -5.17
CA VAL A 28 13.29 21.65 -4.53
C VAL A 28 12.19 21.44 -3.49
N LEU A 29 11.92 22.45 -2.65
CA LEU A 29 10.83 22.39 -1.69
C LEU A 29 9.47 22.19 -2.38
N ALA A 30 9.20 22.99 -3.43
CA ALA A 30 7.97 22.89 -4.20
C ALA A 30 7.81 21.52 -4.86
N LEU A 31 8.89 20.96 -5.42
CA LEU A 31 8.89 19.60 -5.98
C LEU A 31 8.54 18.56 -4.91
N GLY A 32 9.16 18.61 -3.73
CA GLY A 32 8.85 17.70 -2.63
C GLY A 32 7.38 17.78 -2.20
N VAL A 33 6.85 19.00 -2.08
CA VAL A 33 5.43 19.23 -1.74
C VAL A 33 4.50 18.72 -2.85
N LEU A 34 4.82 18.93 -4.13
CA LEU A 34 4.01 18.42 -5.24
C LEU A 34 3.98 16.90 -5.27
N LEU A 35 5.12 16.24 -5.05
CA LEU A 35 5.21 14.78 -4.95
C LEU A 35 4.37 14.26 -3.78
N MET A 36 4.43 14.92 -2.62
CA MET A 36 3.60 14.59 -1.46
C MET A 36 2.11 14.70 -1.78
N ILE A 37 1.67 15.82 -2.34
CA ILE A 37 0.25 16.05 -2.65
C ILE A 37 -0.25 15.02 -3.66
N GLY A 38 0.52 14.76 -4.73
CA GLY A 38 0.17 13.76 -5.74
C GLY A 38 0.10 12.35 -5.15
N ALA A 39 1.10 11.96 -4.35
CA ALA A 39 1.11 10.66 -3.68
C ALA A 39 -0.07 10.49 -2.72
N VAL A 40 -0.35 11.50 -1.89
CA VAL A 40 -1.52 11.51 -0.98
C VAL A 40 -2.79 11.34 -1.79
N ALA A 41 -2.99 12.12 -2.87
CA ALA A 41 -4.20 12.02 -3.69
C ALA A 41 -4.42 10.61 -4.23
N VAL A 42 -3.36 9.97 -4.76
CA VAL A 42 -3.43 8.59 -5.27
C VAL A 42 -3.71 7.59 -4.15
N VAL A 43 -3.03 7.71 -3.00
CA VAL A 43 -3.26 6.85 -1.83
C VAL A 43 -4.71 6.90 -1.37
N PHE A 44 -5.27 8.11 -1.22
CA PHE A 44 -6.64 8.29 -0.75
C PHE A 44 -7.69 7.78 -1.75
N ASP A 45 -7.42 7.89 -3.04
CA ASP A 45 -8.36 7.46 -4.07
C ASP A 45 -8.34 5.92 -4.23
N HIS A 46 -7.15 5.32 -4.34
CA HIS A 46 -6.98 3.91 -4.74
C HIS A 46 -6.74 2.93 -3.59
N TYR A 47 -6.38 3.40 -2.39
CA TYR A 47 -5.98 2.52 -1.29
C TYR A 47 -6.77 2.77 0.00
N ARG A 48 -6.88 1.73 0.81
CA ARG A 48 -7.50 1.77 2.14
C ARG A 48 -6.55 1.12 3.14
N VAL A 49 -6.42 1.76 4.29
CA VAL A 49 -5.65 1.21 5.41
C VAL A 49 -6.62 0.63 6.41
N SER A 50 -6.42 -0.62 6.80
CA SER A 50 -7.27 -1.30 7.78
C SER A 50 -6.42 -2.10 8.77
N ARG A 51 -7.04 -2.56 9.86
CA ARG A 51 -6.38 -3.41 10.85
C ARG A 51 -7.10 -4.74 10.98
N VAL A 52 -6.35 -5.82 11.08
CA VAL A 52 -6.89 -7.16 11.32
C VAL A 52 -7.46 -7.24 12.73
N VAL A 53 -8.73 -7.61 12.85
CA VAL A 53 -9.43 -7.72 14.15
C VAL A 53 -9.51 -9.17 14.65
N GLY A 54 -9.63 -10.15 13.74
CA GLY A 54 -9.81 -11.56 14.03
C GLY A 54 -8.60 -12.44 13.71
N THR A 55 -8.72 -13.73 14.02
CA THR A 55 -7.67 -14.77 13.92
C THR A 55 -7.85 -15.69 12.70
N SER A 56 -8.93 -15.52 11.93
CA SER A 56 -9.29 -16.45 10.85
C SER A 56 -8.30 -16.55 9.69
N MET A 57 -7.33 -15.64 9.63
CA MET A 57 -6.29 -15.60 8.60
C MET A 57 -4.91 -15.97 9.16
N GLU A 58 -4.80 -16.39 10.42
CA GLU A 58 -3.54 -16.90 10.96
C GLU A 58 -3.15 -18.22 10.26
N PRO A 59 -1.86 -18.50 10.03
CA PRO A 59 -0.68 -17.71 10.45
C PRO A 59 -0.32 -16.58 9.46
N THR A 60 -1.05 -16.44 8.36
CA THR A 60 -0.71 -15.48 7.29
C THR A 60 -0.91 -14.03 7.73
N LEU A 61 -1.99 -13.74 8.45
CA LEU A 61 -2.28 -12.43 9.03
C LEU A 61 -2.66 -12.59 10.49
N HIS A 62 -1.98 -11.84 11.36
CA HIS A 62 -2.22 -11.86 12.80
C HIS A 62 -3.14 -10.73 13.21
N LYS A 63 -3.88 -10.96 14.30
CA LYS A 63 -4.66 -9.91 14.93
C LYS A 63 -3.78 -8.70 15.27
N GLY A 64 -4.20 -7.52 14.83
CA GLY A 64 -3.47 -6.27 15.03
C GLY A 64 -2.62 -5.84 13.83
N ASP A 65 -2.43 -6.69 12.82
CA ASP A 65 -1.69 -6.32 11.62
C ASP A 65 -2.36 -5.15 10.88
N ASN A 66 -1.55 -4.19 10.44
CA ASN A 66 -2.00 -3.11 9.57
C ASN A 66 -1.90 -3.58 8.11
N LEU A 67 -2.97 -3.34 7.37
CA LEU A 67 -3.13 -3.74 5.99
C LEU A 67 -3.18 -2.51 5.10
N VAL A 68 -2.51 -2.58 3.96
CA VAL A 68 -2.76 -1.70 2.82
C VAL A 68 -3.52 -2.51 1.78
N LEU A 69 -4.72 -2.05 1.49
CA LEU A 69 -5.67 -2.67 0.58
C LEU A 69 -5.81 -1.77 -0.65
N GLU A 70 -5.66 -2.35 -1.83
CA GLU A 70 -5.96 -1.71 -3.11
C GLU A 70 -7.44 -1.88 -3.42
N VAL A 71 -8.10 -0.81 -3.87
CA VAL A 71 -9.45 -0.87 -4.44
C VAL A 71 -9.35 -1.52 -5.80
N VAL A 72 -10.04 -2.65 -5.99
CA VAL A 72 -9.95 -3.47 -7.21
C VAL A 72 -11.32 -3.71 -7.81
N ASP A 73 -11.35 -3.85 -9.13
CA ASP A 73 -12.54 -4.29 -9.83
C ASP A 73 -12.76 -5.81 -9.63
N PRO A 74 -14.03 -6.28 -9.59
CA PRO A 74 -14.35 -7.70 -9.42
C PRO A 74 -13.66 -8.62 -10.43
N GLY A 75 -13.49 -8.16 -11.66
CA GLY A 75 -12.85 -8.90 -12.75
C GLY A 75 -11.33 -9.00 -12.64
N GLU A 76 -10.70 -8.33 -11.69
CA GLU A 76 -9.25 -8.36 -11.45
C GLU A 76 -8.83 -9.27 -10.30
N VAL A 77 -9.80 -9.72 -9.50
CA VAL A 77 -9.58 -10.66 -8.40
C VAL A 77 -9.15 -12.02 -8.95
N ARG A 78 -8.09 -12.59 -8.39
CA ARG A 78 -7.51 -13.87 -8.80
C ARG A 78 -7.44 -14.84 -7.64
N ARG A 79 -7.28 -16.13 -7.98
CA ARG A 79 -6.94 -17.16 -6.99
C ARG A 79 -5.67 -16.78 -6.24
N GLY A 80 -5.68 -17.01 -4.93
CA GLY A 80 -4.59 -16.66 -4.03
C GLY A 80 -4.70 -15.25 -3.44
N ASP A 81 -5.48 -14.34 -4.04
CA ASP A 81 -5.67 -13.00 -3.50
C ASP A 81 -6.29 -13.05 -2.10
N ILE A 82 -5.81 -12.20 -1.21
CA ILE A 82 -6.45 -11.95 0.08
C ILE A 82 -7.32 -10.70 -0.09
N VAL A 83 -8.61 -10.84 0.16
CA VAL A 83 -9.61 -9.80 -0.13
C VAL A 83 -10.33 -9.38 1.13
N MET A 84 -10.70 -8.10 1.18
CA MET A 84 -11.61 -7.56 2.18
C MET A 84 -12.98 -7.31 1.53
N LEU A 85 -14.02 -7.83 2.17
CA LEU A 85 -15.40 -7.75 1.69
C LEU A 85 -16.37 -7.54 2.85
N THR A 86 -17.51 -6.94 2.55
CA THR A 86 -18.66 -7.02 3.45
C THR A 86 -19.35 -8.35 3.22
N ALA A 87 -19.20 -9.26 4.18
CA ALA A 87 -19.68 -10.61 4.04
C ALA A 87 -21.13 -10.75 4.54
N PRO A 88 -21.94 -11.59 3.91
CA PRO A 88 -23.25 -11.99 4.44
C PRO A 88 -23.08 -12.96 5.62
N ASP A 89 -24.06 -13.00 6.51
CA ASP A 89 -24.09 -13.98 7.62
C ASP A 89 -24.20 -15.42 7.07
N PRO A 90 -23.50 -16.42 7.64
CA PRO A 90 -22.67 -16.36 8.85
C PRO A 90 -21.17 -16.14 8.61
N ILE A 91 -20.70 -15.74 7.42
CA ILE A 91 -19.25 -15.57 7.16
C ILE A 91 -18.63 -14.53 8.11
N GLY A 92 -19.40 -13.51 8.49
CA GLY A 92 -19.10 -12.67 9.65
C GLY A 92 -19.83 -11.34 9.63
N PRO A 93 -20.04 -10.70 10.80
CA PRO A 93 -20.65 -9.39 10.86
C PRO A 93 -19.71 -8.32 10.30
N GLY A 94 -20.12 -7.64 9.23
CA GLY A 94 -19.41 -6.49 8.67
C GLY A 94 -18.28 -6.85 7.70
N MET A 95 -17.14 -6.17 7.81
CA MET A 95 -15.98 -6.37 6.93
C MET A 95 -15.11 -7.52 7.42
N VAL A 96 -14.87 -8.50 6.55
CA VAL A 96 -14.01 -9.65 6.82
C VAL A 96 -12.88 -9.73 5.79
N VAL A 97 -11.80 -10.41 6.18
CA VAL A 97 -10.67 -10.71 5.29
C VAL A 97 -10.62 -12.22 5.07
N LYS A 98 -10.56 -12.65 3.81
CA LYS A 98 -10.46 -14.05 3.40
C LYS A 98 -9.56 -14.20 2.18
N ARG A 99 -9.07 -15.42 1.95
CA ARG A 99 -8.35 -15.79 0.73
C ARG A 99 -9.30 -16.31 -0.32
N VAL A 100 -9.14 -15.85 -1.56
CA VAL A 100 -9.81 -16.40 -2.74
C VAL A 100 -9.16 -17.72 -3.10
N VAL A 101 -9.87 -18.83 -2.96
CA VAL A 101 -9.36 -20.15 -3.34
C VAL A 101 -9.97 -20.68 -4.64
N GLY A 102 -11.13 -20.14 -5.05
CA GLY A 102 -11.73 -20.43 -6.35
C GLY A 102 -12.42 -19.22 -6.96
N VAL A 103 -12.42 -19.18 -8.28
CA VAL A 103 -13.10 -18.19 -9.12
C VAL A 103 -14.09 -18.88 -10.06
N GLY A 104 -14.90 -18.11 -10.80
CA GLY A 104 -15.87 -18.65 -11.75
C GLY A 104 -15.27 -19.72 -12.68
N GLY A 105 -15.98 -20.85 -12.78
CA GLY A 105 -15.58 -22.00 -13.59
C GLY A 105 -14.89 -23.12 -12.80
N ASP A 106 -14.29 -22.81 -11.65
CA ASP A 106 -13.49 -23.74 -10.86
C ASP A 106 -14.32 -24.85 -10.22
N GLU A 107 -13.74 -26.05 -10.12
CA GLU A 107 -14.28 -27.14 -9.30
C GLU A 107 -13.42 -27.34 -8.05
N LEU A 108 -14.01 -27.08 -6.89
CA LEU A 108 -13.36 -27.23 -5.59
C LEU A 108 -13.90 -28.43 -4.83
N SER A 109 -13.02 -29.14 -4.13
CA SER A 109 -13.39 -30.17 -3.16
C SER A 109 -12.25 -30.37 -2.16
N SER A 110 -12.48 -31.14 -1.10
CA SER A 110 -11.40 -31.69 -0.30
C SER A 110 -11.15 -33.16 -0.64
N ASP A 111 -9.90 -33.58 -0.66
CA ASP A 111 -9.55 -35.00 -0.76
C ASP A 111 -9.88 -35.77 0.53
N ALA A 112 -9.62 -37.09 0.54
CA ALA A 112 -9.86 -37.94 1.71
C ALA A 112 -9.02 -37.56 2.94
N ALA A 113 -7.89 -36.87 2.75
CA ALA A 113 -7.08 -36.33 3.83
C ALA A 113 -7.57 -34.93 4.27
N GLY A 114 -8.43 -34.26 3.50
CA GLY A 114 -8.93 -32.92 3.79
C GLY A 114 -8.15 -31.81 3.09
N TYR A 115 -7.21 -32.12 2.18
CA TYR A 115 -6.52 -31.10 1.38
C TYR A 115 -7.45 -30.53 0.32
N LEU A 116 -7.32 -29.22 0.07
CA LEU A 116 -8.07 -28.56 -0.98
C LEU A 116 -7.62 -29.06 -2.36
N GLN A 117 -8.58 -29.49 -3.17
CA GLN A 117 -8.44 -29.81 -4.57
C GLN A 117 -9.07 -28.71 -5.41
N LEU A 118 -8.38 -28.33 -6.49
CA LEU A 118 -8.88 -27.49 -7.57
C LEU A 118 -8.80 -28.29 -8.87
N ASP A 119 -9.93 -28.47 -9.53
CA ASP A 119 -10.07 -29.27 -10.76
C ASP A 119 -9.44 -30.67 -10.60
N GLY A 120 -9.68 -31.28 -9.44
CA GLY A 120 -9.16 -32.60 -9.07
C GLY A 120 -7.70 -32.66 -8.63
N ARG A 121 -6.96 -31.53 -8.64
CA ARG A 121 -5.54 -31.47 -8.26
C ARG A 121 -5.35 -30.79 -6.92
N THR A 122 -4.47 -31.32 -6.09
CA THR A 122 -4.18 -30.74 -4.77
C THR A 122 -3.52 -29.38 -4.91
N VAL A 123 -4.09 -28.39 -4.23
CA VAL A 123 -3.55 -27.04 -4.16
C VAL A 123 -2.46 -27.00 -3.08
N PRO A 124 -1.24 -26.49 -3.37
CA PRO A 124 -0.25 -26.27 -2.34
C PRO A 124 -0.68 -25.14 -1.40
N GLU A 125 -0.91 -25.47 -0.13
CA GLU A 125 -1.31 -24.51 0.90
C GLU A 125 -0.28 -24.50 2.03
N PRO A 126 0.87 -23.80 1.87
CA PRO A 126 1.96 -23.84 2.84
C PRO A 126 1.57 -23.26 4.21
N TYR A 127 0.48 -22.49 4.28
CA TYR A 127 -0.09 -21.93 5.51
C TYR A 127 -1.08 -22.89 6.22
N VAL A 128 -1.43 -24.04 5.62
CA VAL A 128 -2.35 -25.04 6.20
C VAL A 128 -1.56 -26.29 6.56
N THR A 129 -1.56 -26.66 7.84
CA THR A 129 -0.92 -27.89 8.29
C THR A 129 -1.86 -29.09 8.20
N ALA A 130 -1.33 -30.30 8.41
CA ALA A 130 -2.15 -31.51 8.42
C ALA A 130 -3.21 -31.53 9.54
N THR A 131 -2.97 -30.83 10.66
CA THR A 131 -3.89 -30.75 11.79
C THR A 131 -4.91 -29.61 11.64
N ASP A 132 -4.63 -28.65 10.76
CA ASP A 132 -5.39 -27.40 10.67
C ASP A 132 -6.23 -27.33 9.40
N ARG A 133 -6.78 -28.46 8.94
CA ARG A 133 -7.58 -28.52 7.69
C ARG A 133 -9.04 -28.08 7.89
N GLY A 134 -9.54 -28.08 9.13
CA GLY A 134 -10.90 -27.67 9.48
C GLY A 134 -11.99 -28.51 8.80
N LYS A 135 -13.17 -27.93 8.58
CA LYS A 135 -14.25 -28.58 7.83
C LYS A 135 -13.82 -28.83 6.36
N PRO A 136 -14.08 -30.01 5.77
CA PRO A 136 -13.83 -30.27 4.36
C PRO A 136 -14.66 -29.38 3.44
N VAL A 137 -14.11 -29.03 2.28
CA VAL A 137 -14.84 -28.36 1.19
C VAL A 137 -15.67 -29.41 0.45
N ALA A 138 -16.99 -29.19 0.40
CA ALA A 138 -17.89 -30.00 -0.41
C ALA A 138 -17.63 -29.75 -1.90
N ALA A 139 -17.83 -30.78 -2.73
CA ALA A 139 -17.70 -30.67 -4.18
C ALA A 139 -18.57 -29.51 -4.71
N THR A 140 -17.91 -28.47 -5.21
CA THR A 140 -18.53 -27.19 -5.54
C THR A 140 -17.97 -26.69 -6.86
N LYS A 141 -18.87 -26.50 -7.84
CA LYS A 141 -18.56 -25.74 -9.05
C LYS A 141 -18.85 -24.26 -8.82
N VAL A 142 -17.83 -23.42 -8.86
CA VAL A 142 -17.96 -21.99 -8.60
C VAL A 142 -18.64 -21.32 -9.80
N PRO A 143 -19.80 -20.66 -9.62
CA PRO A 143 -20.48 -20.00 -10.74
C PRO A 143 -19.69 -18.79 -11.26
N GLU A 144 -19.91 -18.46 -12.53
CA GLU A 144 -19.33 -17.25 -13.14
C GLU A 144 -19.65 -15.99 -12.33
N GLY A 145 -18.65 -15.11 -12.21
CA GLY A 145 -18.75 -13.88 -11.42
C GLY A 145 -18.84 -14.08 -9.90
N ARG A 146 -18.58 -15.31 -9.42
CA ARG A 146 -18.54 -15.63 -7.98
C ARG A 146 -17.18 -16.15 -7.56
N LEU A 147 -16.96 -16.10 -6.25
CA LEU A 147 -15.72 -16.46 -5.59
C LEU A 147 -15.99 -17.46 -4.47
N PHE A 148 -15.07 -18.38 -4.25
CA PHE A 148 -15.05 -19.25 -3.08
C PHE A 148 -13.90 -18.80 -2.16
N LEU A 149 -14.25 -18.46 -0.92
CA LEU A 149 -13.35 -17.79 0.01
C LEU A 149 -13.10 -18.68 1.22
N LEU A 150 -11.84 -18.81 1.64
CA LEU A 150 -11.45 -19.53 2.85
C LEU A 150 -10.62 -18.65 3.76
N GLY A 151 -10.72 -18.87 5.07
CA GLY A 151 -9.70 -18.41 6.00
C GLY A 151 -8.48 -19.33 5.95
N ASP A 152 -7.29 -18.76 6.18
CA ASP A 152 -6.07 -19.56 6.28
C ASP A 152 -6.05 -20.37 7.60
N ASN A 153 -6.66 -19.84 8.66
CA ASN A 153 -6.92 -20.59 9.89
C ASN A 153 -8.20 -21.42 9.71
N ARG A 154 -8.08 -22.58 9.05
CA ARG A 154 -9.26 -23.37 8.64
C ARG A 154 -10.17 -23.79 9.79
N PRO A 155 -9.68 -24.20 10.97
CA PRO A 155 -10.55 -24.58 12.07
C PRO A 155 -11.31 -23.40 12.67
N ASP A 156 -10.74 -22.18 12.61
CA ASP A 156 -11.27 -20.96 13.25
C ASP A 156 -11.72 -19.92 12.22
N SER A 157 -12.34 -20.37 11.14
CA SER A 157 -12.84 -19.50 10.07
C SER A 157 -14.26 -19.85 9.67
N LEU A 158 -15.17 -18.91 9.90
CA LEU A 158 -16.46 -18.85 9.22
C LEU A 158 -16.23 -18.29 7.82
N ASP A 159 -16.43 -19.13 6.81
CA ASP A 159 -16.14 -18.85 5.41
C ASP A 159 -17.07 -19.64 4.47
N SER A 160 -16.73 -19.75 3.19
CA SER A 160 -17.57 -20.39 2.17
C SER A 160 -17.99 -21.82 2.52
N ARG A 161 -17.29 -22.52 3.43
CA ARG A 161 -17.71 -23.87 3.87
C ARG A 161 -18.95 -23.89 4.76
N TYR A 162 -19.30 -22.75 5.36
CA TYR A 162 -20.40 -22.62 6.33
C TYR A 162 -21.54 -21.75 5.83
N TYR A 163 -21.31 -21.03 4.74
CA TYR A 163 -22.33 -20.27 4.04
C TYR A 163 -23.05 -21.21 3.07
N ASP A 164 -24.34 -21.48 3.24
CA ASP A 164 -25.15 -22.13 2.20
C ASP A 164 -26.45 -21.35 2.01
N THR A 165 -26.42 -20.43 1.04
CA THR A 165 -27.59 -19.65 0.61
C THR A 165 -28.20 -20.21 -0.68
N GLY A 166 -28.03 -21.50 -0.94
CA GLY A 166 -28.43 -22.11 -2.22
C GLY A 166 -27.51 -21.71 -3.37
N ARG A 167 -26.33 -21.15 -3.07
CA ARG A 167 -25.29 -20.76 -4.03
C ARG A 167 -23.94 -21.42 -3.73
N LEU A 168 -23.98 -22.61 -3.12
CA LEU A 168 -22.82 -23.47 -2.90
C LEU A 168 -21.70 -22.76 -2.10
N GLY A 169 -22.07 -21.90 -1.16
CA GLY A 169 -21.12 -21.15 -0.33
C GLY A 169 -20.28 -20.09 -1.01
N THR A 170 -20.54 -19.78 -2.27
CA THR A 170 -19.81 -18.74 -3.00
C THR A 170 -20.33 -17.33 -2.68
N VAL A 171 -19.48 -16.33 -2.85
CA VAL A 171 -19.79 -14.89 -2.71
C VAL A 171 -19.75 -14.20 -4.08
N ALA A 172 -20.53 -13.14 -4.30
CA ALA A 172 -20.44 -12.42 -5.58
C ALA A 172 -19.11 -11.67 -5.66
N GLY A 173 -18.43 -11.72 -6.81
CA GLY A 173 -17.20 -10.94 -7.01
C GLY A 173 -17.43 -9.44 -6.82
N THR A 174 -18.64 -8.95 -7.09
CA THR A 174 -19.06 -7.56 -6.87
C THR A 174 -19.08 -7.12 -5.41
N ASP A 175 -19.09 -8.06 -4.47
CA ASP A 175 -19.06 -7.78 -3.04
C ASP A 175 -17.62 -7.58 -2.53
N VAL A 176 -16.62 -8.02 -3.31
CA VAL A 176 -15.21 -7.73 -3.05
C VAL A 176 -14.90 -6.32 -3.53
N ARG A 177 -14.38 -5.50 -2.61
CA ARG A 177 -14.03 -4.11 -2.89
C ARG A 177 -12.54 -3.86 -2.89
N GLN A 178 -11.79 -4.76 -2.24
CA GLN A 178 -10.44 -4.50 -1.78
C GLN A 178 -9.59 -5.77 -1.81
N ARG A 179 -8.36 -5.64 -2.30
CA ARG A 179 -7.34 -6.68 -2.29
C ARG A 179 -6.14 -6.25 -1.46
N LEU A 180 -5.62 -7.14 -0.64
CA LEU A 180 -4.39 -6.93 0.12
C LEU A 180 -3.19 -6.86 -0.81
N VAL A 181 -2.42 -5.78 -0.67
CA VAL A 181 -1.14 -5.60 -1.37
C VAL A 181 0.05 -5.56 -0.42
N TRP A 182 -0.17 -5.17 0.84
CA TRP A 182 0.87 -5.17 1.87
C TRP A 182 0.31 -5.34 3.28
N SER A 183 1.04 -6.03 4.16
CA SER A 183 0.74 -6.07 5.60
C SER A 183 1.99 -5.87 6.47
N SER A 184 1.79 -5.37 7.71
CA SER A 184 2.85 -5.31 8.72
C SER A 184 3.39 -6.68 9.14
N GLY A 185 2.61 -7.75 8.91
CA GLY A 185 2.97 -9.13 9.19
C GLY A 185 3.89 -9.77 8.14
N GLY A 186 4.33 -9.02 7.13
CA GLY A 186 5.35 -9.47 6.17
C GLY A 186 4.81 -9.89 4.80
N ILE A 187 3.58 -9.52 4.46
CA ILE A 187 3.03 -9.77 3.11
C ILE A 187 3.33 -8.59 2.20
N GLY A 188 3.79 -8.91 0.98
CA GLY A 188 3.89 -7.96 -0.14
C GLY A 188 4.90 -6.84 0.07
N THR A 189 4.76 -5.78 -0.72
CA THR A 189 5.61 -4.57 -0.66
C THR A 189 4.72 -3.33 -0.68
N LEU A 190 5.19 -2.25 -0.05
CA LEU A 190 4.46 -1.00 -0.06
C LEU A 190 4.27 -0.51 -1.51
N PRO A 191 3.04 -0.14 -1.92
CA PRO A 191 2.79 0.38 -3.25
C PRO A 191 3.58 1.65 -3.55
N ALA A 192 3.89 1.89 -4.83
CA ALA A 192 4.70 3.02 -5.28
C ALA A 192 4.27 4.40 -4.73
N PRO A 193 2.96 4.73 -4.62
CA PRO A 193 2.53 6.00 -4.03
C PRO A 193 3.04 6.21 -2.60
N PHE A 194 3.14 5.15 -1.78
CA PHE A 194 3.70 5.26 -0.43
C PHE A 194 5.20 5.57 -0.45
N VAL A 195 5.93 4.98 -1.41
CA VAL A 195 7.37 5.26 -1.60
C VAL A 195 7.57 6.71 -2.07
N VAL A 196 6.74 7.18 -3.02
CA VAL A 196 6.78 8.56 -3.52
C VAL A 196 6.43 9.55 -2.41
N LEU A 197 5.52 9.21 -1.50
CA LEU A 197 5.22 10.01 -0.33
C LEU A 197 6.48 10.21 0.53
N VAL A 198 7.18 9.13 0.89
CA VAL A 198 8.42 9.23 1.67
C VAL A 198 9.50 10.01 0.92
N ALA A 199 9.67 9.77 -0.38
CA ALA A 199 10.62 10.50 -1.21
C ALA A 199 10.29 12.01 -1.26
N GLY A 200 9.02 12.36 -1.44
CA GLY A 200 8.53 13.74 -1.44
C GLY A 200 8.82 14.46 -0.12
N LEU A 201 8.64 13.77 1.01
CA LEU A 201 9.00 14.28 2.33
C LEU A 201 10.49 14.59 2.45
N LEU A 202 11.35 13.66 2.02
CA LEU A 202 12.81 13.83 2.06
C LEU A 202 13.28 14.98 1.15
N VAL A 203 12.74 15.06 -0.07
CA VAL A 203 13.04 16.14 -1.02
C VAL A 203 12.56 17.49 -0.46
N GLY A 204 11.36 17.54 0.11
CA GLY A 204 10.81 18.74 0.73
C GLY A 204 11.66 19.22 1.90
N ALA A 205 12.08 18.31 2.79
CA ALA A 205 12.96 18.62 3.91
C ALA A 205 14.31 19.18 3.44
N ALA A 206 14.92 18.59 2.40
CA ALA A 206 16.16 19.10 1.82
C ALA A 206 15.98 20.52 1.25
N GLY A 207 14.87 20.79 0.55
CA GLY A 207 14.52 22.11 0.06
C GLY A 207 14.37 23.14 1.19
N ALA A 208 13.71 22.77 2.29
CA ALA A 208 13.52 23.63 3.46
C ALA A 208 14.86 23.98 4.15
N VAL A 209 15.75 22.98 4.32
CA VAL A 209 17.09 23.21 4.87
C VAL A 209 17.91 24.13 3.95
N GLY A 210 17.89 23.87 2.64
CA GLY A 210 18.57 24.71 1.65
C GLY A 210 18.09 26.17 1.70
N LEU A 211 16.79 26.38 1.87
CA LEU A 211 16.19 27.71 1.99
C LEU A 211 16.66 28.41 3.27
N ALA A 212 16.63 27.72 4.41
CA ALA A 212 17.08 28.27 5.68
C ALA A 212 18.55 28.70 5.64
N VAL A 213 19.42 27.90 5.03
CA VAL A 213 20.84 28.23 4.83
C VAL A 213 20.99 29.45 3.92
N ALA A 214 20.29 29.49 2.79
CA ALA A 214 20.37 30.60 1.84
C ALA A 214 19.91 31.94 2.47
N VAL A 215 18.83 31.92 3.24
CA VAL A 215 18.31 33.09 3.96
C VAL A 215 19.25 33.51 5.09
N GLY A 216 19.79 32.58 5.87
CA GLY A 216 20.75 32.85 6.94
C GLY A 216 22.05 33.48 6.43
N LEU A 217 22.57 33.01 5.30
CA LEU A 217 23.73 33.62 4.63
C LEU A 217 23.42 35.02 4.11
N ALA A 218 22.20 35.26 3.63
CA ALA A 218 21.77 36.58 3.15
C ALA A 218 21.62 37.60 4.30
N SER A 219 21.17 37.17 5.49
CA SER A 219 20.95 38.04 6.64
C SER A 219 22.25 38.41 7.38
N ARG A 220 23.21 37.47 7.50
CA ARG A 220 24.50 37.72 8.19
C ARG A 220 25.36 38.81 7.54
N ARG A 221 25.30 38.97 6.21
CA ARG A 221 26.06 40.01 5.48
C ARG A 221 25.39 41.41 5.49
N ARG A 222 24.19 41.54 6.07
CA ARG A 222 23.48 42.82 6.19
C ARG A 222 23.74 43.56 7.51
N ARG A 223 24.46 42.98 8.47
CA ARG A 223 24.90 43.70 9.68
C ARG A 223 26.19 44.48 9.35
N PRO A 224 26.15 45.83 9.23
CA PRO A 224 27.37 46.63 9.15
C PRO A 224 28.09 46.53 10.50
N GLY A 225 29.43 46.50 10.48
CA GLY A 225 30.22 46.53 11.69
C GLY A 225 29.86 47.75 12.53
N ALA A 226 29.58 47.55 13.83
CA ALA A 226 29.70 48.61 14.81
C ALA A 226 31.16 49.09 14.76
N ALA A 227 31.37 50.36 14.39
CA ALA A 227 32.69 50.95 14.39
C ALA A 227 33.24 50.97 15.83
N PRO A 228 34.49 50.55 16.09
CA PRO A 228 35.10 50.75 17.38
C PRO A 228 35.30 52.26 17.63
N ALA A 229 34.92 52.70 18.82
CA ALA A 229 35.16 54.05 19.34
C ALA A 229 36.63 54.25 19.73
#